data_AF-A0A438JZY2-F1
#
_entry.id   AF-A0A438JZY2-F1
#
_cell.length_a   1.000
_cell.length_b   1.000
_cell.length_c   1.000
_cell.angle_alpha   90.00
_cell.angle_beta   90.00
_cell.angle_gamma   90.00
#
_symmetry.space_group_name_H-M   'P 1'
#
loop_
_entity.id
_entity.type
_entity.pdbx_description
1 polymer ?
#
loop_
_entity_poly.entity_id
_entity_poly.type
_entity_poly.pdbx_seq_one_letter_code
_entity_poly.pdbx_strand_id
1 'polypeptide(L)'
;MGIREISISGHKLTIHELEDVCDSATGRVLTGSWLWDSSLLLSQWMATRAEDIRGKSVIELGAGTGLPGLTAAMLGAGRVVLTDVEALLRGWRGTWR
;
A
#
# COMPACT_ATOMS: atom_id res chain seq x y z
N MET A 1 16.39 4.47 -5.78
CA MET A 1 14.96 4.10 -5.93
C MET A 1 14.87 2.58 -5.92
N GLY A 2 14.30 2.01 -4.86
CA GLY A 2 14.15 0.56 -4.69
C GLY A 2 12.92 0.04 -5.44
N ILE A 3 13.01 -1.17 -5.99
CA ILE A 3 11.87 -1.86 -6.60
C ILE A 3 11.73 -3.22 -5.93
N ARG A 4 10.54 -3.52 -5.41
CA ARG A 4 10.22 -4.82 -4.81
C ARG A 4 9.05 -5.45 -5.54
N GLU A 5 9.19 -6.71 -5.89
CA GLU A 5 8.10 -7.50 -6.45
C GLU A 5 7.49 -8.34 -5.34
N ILE A 6 6.19 -8.15 -5.09
CA ILE A 6 5.45 -8.84 -4.04
C ILE A 6 4.32 -9.62 -4.69
N SER A 7 4.16 -10.88 -4.27
CA SER A 7 3.05 -11.73 -4.71
C SER A 7 2.07 -11.94 -3.57
N ILE A 8 0.83 -11.47 -3.73
CA ILE A 8 -0.27 -11.68 -2.77
C ILE A 8 -1.45 -12.32 -3.50
N SER A 9 -1.95 -13.44 -2.98
CA SER A 9 -3.14 -14.14 -3.52
C SER A 9 -3.06 -14.39 -5.03
N GLY A 10 -1.89 -14.81 -5.53
CA GLY A 10 -1.66 -15.07 -6.96
C GLY A 10 -1.50 -13.83 -7.85
N HIS A 11 -1.62 -12.62 -7.31
CA HIS A 11 -1.39 -11.38 -8.06
C HIS A 11 0.01 -10.85 -7.76
N LYS A 12 0.67 -10.33 -8.80
CA LYS A 12 1.99 -9.72 -8.70
C LYS A 12 1.85 -8.20 -8.61
N LEU A 13 2.46 -7.61 -7.60
CA LEU A 13 2.53 -6.18 -7.37
C LEU A 13 3.98 -5.73 -7.44
N THR A 14 4.23 -4.66 -8.17
CA THR A 14 5.53 -3.99 -8.20
C THR A 14 5.44 -2.74 -7.32
N ILE A 15 6.17 -2.75 -6.22
CA ILE A 15 6.24 -1.64 -5.27
C ILE A 15 7.50 -0.83 -5.56
N HIS A 16 7.32 0.46 -5.83
CA HIS A 16 8.39 1.41 -6.02
C HIS A 16 8.63 2.17 -4.72
N GLU A 17 9.79 1.96 -4.12
CA GLU A 17 10.20 2.62 -2.89
C GLU A 17 10.95 3.90 -3.23
N LEU A 18 10.54 5.00 -2.61
CA LEU A 18 11.16 6.29 -2.82
C LEU A 18 12.28 6.51 -1.79
N GLU A 19 13.45 6.90 -2.28
CA GLU A 19 14.57 7.35 -1.45
C GLU A 19 14.47 8.85 -1.22
N ASP A 20 15.05 9.32 -0.10
CA ASP A 20 15.20 10.74 0.23
C ASP A 20 13.91 11.57 0.25
N VAL A 21 12.76 10.91 0.49
CA VAL A 21 11.52 11.64 0.74
C VAL A 21 11.58 12.18 2.15
N CYS A 22 11.66 13.50 2.27
CA CYS A 22 11.66 14.19 3.56
C CYS A 22 10.40 15.03 3.73
N ASP A 23 9.96 15.13 4.97
CA ASP A 23 8.94 16.09 5.38
C ASP A 23 9.49 17.51 5.23
N SER A 24 8.82 18.35 4.45
CA SER A 24 9.29 19.69 4.13
C SER A 24 9.28 20.64 5.34
N ALA A 25 8.50 20.35 6.37
CA ALA A 25 8.38 21.17 7.57
C ALA A 25 9.42 20.80 8.64
N THR A 26 9.78 19.52 8.75
CA THR A 26 10.63 18.99 9.82
C THR A 26 11.99 18.49 9.33
N GLY A 27 12.17 18.31 8.02
CA GLY A 27 13.37 17.76 7.41
C GLY A 27 13.60 16.28 7.71
N ARG A 28 12.65 15.61 8.36
CA ARG A 28 12.77 14.19 8.72
C ARG A 28 12.46 13.32 7.52
N VAL A 29 13.21 12.23 7.39
CA VAL A 29 12.92 11.20 6.39
C VAL A 29 11.54 10.59 6.66
N LEU A 30 10.72 10.50 5.63
CA LEU A 30 9.41 9.89 5.67
C LEU A 30 9.55 8.38 5.50
N THR A 31 9.53 7.68 6.63
CA THR A 31 9.60 6.23 6.71
C THR A 31 8.53 5.49 5.89
N GLY A 32 7.40 6.14 5.61
CA GLY A 32 6.34 5.58 4.76
C GLY A 32 6.70 5.46 3.27
N SER A 33 7.87 5.94 2.83
CA SER A 33 8.36 5.78 1.46
C SER A 33 8.88 4.37 1.15
N TRP A 34 9.07 3.55 2.18
CA TRP A 34 9.45 2.14 2.08
C TRP A 34 8.29 1.22 2.39
N LEU A 35 8.37 0.00 1.86
CA LEU A 35 7.49 -1.08 2.25
C LEU A 35 8.01 -1.69 3.56
N TRP A 36 7.13 -1.77 4.55
CA TRP A 36 7.43 -2.33 5.87
C TRP A 36 7.02 -3.80 5.94
N ASP A 37 7.75 -4.61 6.71
CA ASP A 37 7.44 -6.04 6.87
C ASP A 37 6.04 -6.28 7.45
N SER A 38 5.57 -5.41 8.33
CA SER A 38 4.20 -5.45 8.85
C SER A 38 3.14 -5.33 7.75
N SER A 39 3.42 -4.54 6.72
CA SER A 39 2.54 -4.36 5.56
C SER A 39 2.44 -5.66 4.74
N LEU A 40 3.57 -6.35 4.56
CA LEU A 40 3.62 -7.66 3.91
C LEU A 40 2.84 -8.71 4.70
N LEU A 41 3.11 -8.81 6.01
CA LEU A 41 2.45 -9.77 6.90
C LEU A 41 0.93 -9.54 6.97
N LEU A 42 0.50 -8.28 7.08
CA LEU A 42 -0.91 -7.92 7.08
C LEU A 42 -1.58 -8.32 5.75
N SER A 43 -0.94 -8.05 4.62
CA SER A 43 -1.47 -8.39 3.30
C SER A 43 -1.60 -9.90 3.09
N GLN A 44 -0.61 -10.68 3.55
CA GLN A 44 -0.69 -12.14 3.54
C GLN A 44 -1.80 -12.66 4.45
N TRP A 45 -1.96 -12.09 5.65
CA TRP A 45 -3.04 -12.44 6.56
C TRP A 45 -4.42 -12.11 5.98
N MET A 46 -4.58 -10.95 5.36
CA MET A 46 -5.80 -10.55 4.67
C MET A 46 -6.19 -11.53 3.56
N ALA A 47 -5.21 -12.05 2.81
CA ALA A 47 -5.46 -13.04 1.76
C ALA A 47 -6.08 -14.34 2.30
N THR A 48 -5.85 -14.69 3.57
CA THR A 48 -6.51 -15.83 4.23
C THR A 48 -7.96 -15.54 4.65
N ARG A 49 -8.41 -14.28 4.51
CA ARG A 49 -9.71 -13.76 4.97
C ARG A 49 -10.46 -13.00 3.88
N ALA A 50 -10.29 -13.39 2.63
CA ALA A 50 -10.87 -12.69 1.47
C ALA A 50 -12.39 -12.43 1.60
N GLU A 51 -13.13 -13.40 2.14
CA GLU A 51 -14.60 -13.28 2.33
C GLU A 51 -14.99 -12.21 3.37
N ASP A 52 -14.10 -11.89 4.32
CA ASP A 52 -14.34 -10.79 5.25
C ASP A 52 -14.15 -9.42 4.60
N ILE A 53 -13.56 -9.35 3.41
CA ILE A 53 -13.19 -8.09 2.73
C ILE A 53 -14.08 -7.86 1.51
N ARG A 54 -14.51 -8.94 0.82
CA ARG A 54 -15.32 -8.89 -0.38
C ARG A 54 -16.54 -7.97 -0.24
N GLY A 55 -16.69 -7.04 -1.18
CA GLY A 55 -17.79 -6.08 -1.25
C GLY A 55 -17.73 -4.93 -0.23
N LYS A 56 -16.76 -4.90 0.69
CA LYS A 56 -16.68 -3.85 1.72
C LYS A 56 -16.02 -2.58 1.22
N SER A 57 -16.31 -1.47 1.90
CA SER A 57 -15.54 -0.23 1.79
C SER A 57 -14.40 -0.26 2.81
N VAL A 58 -13.16 -0.08 2.33
CA VAL A 58 -11.93 -0.12 3.13
C VAL A 58 -11.23 1.23 3.10
N ILE A 59 -10.71 1.66 4.24
CA ILE A 59 -9.82 2.80 4.36
C ILE A 59 -8.51 2.34 5.00
N GLU A 60 -7.38 2.73 4.41
CA GLU A 60 -6.06 2.53 4.98
C GLU A 60 -5.50 3.87 5.46
N LEU A 61 -5.07 3.90 6.73
CA LEU A 61 -4.44 5.05 7.38
C LEU A 61 -2.93 4.82 7.45
N GLY A 62 -2.14 5.75 6.94
CA GLY A 62 -0.68 5.57 6.87
C GLY A 62 -0.31 4.53 5.82
N ALA A 63 -0.91 4.64 4.63
CA ALA A 63 -0.78 3.66 3.57
C ALA A 63 0.66 3.50 3.05
N GLY A 64 1.48 4.55 3.11
CA GLY A 64 2.83 4.59 2.56
C GLY A 64 2.84 4.16 1.09
N THR A 65 3.37 2.97 0.84
CA THR A 65 3.41 2.31 -0.48
C THR A 65 2.10 1.65 -0.91
N GLY A 66 1.15 1.47 0.00
CA GLY A 66 -0.24 1.10 -0.28
C GLY A 66 -0.56 -0.40 -0.36
N LEU A 67 0.40 -1.27 -0.02
CA LEU A 67 0.25 -2.72 -0.22
C LEU A 67 -1.03 -3.34 0.43
N PRO A 68 -1.41 -3.02 1.68
CA PRO A 68 -2.58 -3.61 2.33
C PRO A 68 -3.90 -3.18 1.70
N GLY A 69 -4.07 -1.90 1.36
CA GLY A 69 -5.26 -1.45 0.67
C GLY A 69 -5.33 -1.93 -0.78
N LEU A 70 -4.20 -2.01 -1.50
CA LEU A 70 -4.16 -2.66 -2.81
C LEU A 70 -4.55 -4.15 -2.70
N THR A 71 -4.09 -4.83 -1.65
CA THR A 71 -4.52 -6.19 -1.33
C THR A 71 -6.02 -6.25 -1.08
N ALA A 72 -6.60 -5.31 -0.32
CA ALA A 72 -8.05 -5.25 -0.12
C ALA A 72 -8.81 -5.13 -1.45
N ALA A 73 -8.33 -4.28 -2.37
CA ALA A 73 -8.93 -4.12 -3.69
C ALA A 73 -8.89 -5.44 -4.47
N MET A 74 -7.73 -6.12 -4.49
CA MET A 74 -7.56 -7.42 -5.15
C MET A 74 -8.41 -8.53 -4.54
N LEU A 75 -8.69 -8.48 -3.25
CA LEU A 75 -9.57 -9.42 -2.55
C LEU A 75 -11.07 -9.10 -2.77
N GLY A 76 -11.38 -8.09 -3.60
CA GLY A 76 -12.73 -7.77 -4.02
C GLY A 76 -13.44 -6.79 -3.11
N ALA A 77 -12.72 -5.95 -2.37
CA ALA A 77 -13.34 -4.79 -1.71
C ALA A 77 -14.09 -3.93 -2.75
N GLY A 78 -15.30 -3.51 -2.41
CA GLY A 78 -16.13 -2.69 -3.31
C GLY A 78 -15.60 -1.26 -3.47
N ARG A 79 -14.85 -0.78 -2.47
CA ARG A 79 -14.16 0.52 -2.52
C ARG A 79 -12.95 0.49 -1.59
N VAL A 80 -11.84 1.07 -2.04
CA VAL A 80 -10.65 1.27 -1.21
C VAL A 80 -10.23 2.74 -1.26
N VAL A 81 -9.97 3.31 -0.09
CA VAL A 81 -9.37 4.64 0.06
C VAL A 81 -8.04 4.51 0.77
N LEU A 82 -7.01 5.09 0.17
CA LEU A 82 -5.65 5.02 0.65
C LEU A 82 -5.26 6.42 1.10
N THR A 83 -4.85 6.55 2.36
CA THR A 83 -4.57 7.85 2.97
C THR A 83 -3.17 7.86 3.60
N ASP A 84 -2.48 8.97 3.39
CA ASP A 84 -1.18 9.26 4.00
C ASP A 84 -0.95 10.78 3.99
N VAL A 85 0.19 11.22 4.52
CA VAL A 85 0.65 12.61 4.42
C VAL A 85 0.89 12.99 2.96
N GLU A 86 0.67 14.28 2.65
CA GLU A 86 0.69 14.79 1.27
C GLU A 86 1.95 14.42 0.49
N ALA A 87 3.11 14.46 1.16
CA ALA A 87 4.41 14.15 0.56
C ALA A 87 4.48 12.72 -0.01
N LEU A 88 3.75 11.75 0.57
CA LEU A 88 3.74 10.35 0.13
C LEU A 88 2.67 10.05 -0.94
N LEU A 89 1.63 10.88 -1.04
CA LEU A 89 0.56 10.69 -2.04
C LEU A 89 1.03 10.94 -3.49
N ARG A 90 2.11 11.71 -3.68
CA ARG A 90 2.63 12.08 -5.01
C ARG A 90 3.30 10.91 -5.75
N GLY A 91 3.69 9.85 -5.04
CA GLY A 91 4.34 8.67 -5.60
C GLY A 91 3.38 7.67 -6.27
N TRP A 92 2.07 7.86 -6.11
CA TRP A 92 1.09 6.86 -6.49
C TRP A 92 0.81 6.87 -8.00
N ARG A 93 1.27 5.83 -8.69
CA ARG A 93 0.99 5.56 -10.10
C ARG A 93 0.40 4.15 -10.24
N GLY A 94 -0.93 4.06 -10.18
CA GLY A 94 -1.65 2.82 -10.48
C GLY A 94 -2.29 2.91 -11.86
N THR A 95 -1.81 2.13 -12.83
CA THR A 95 -2.58 1.82 -14.04
C THR A 95 -3.45 0.61 -13.76
N TRP A 96 -4.74 0.84 -13.59
CA TRP A 96 -5.74 -0.23 -13.52
C TRP A 96 -6.07 -0.64 -14.96
N ARG A 97 -5.79 -1.89 -15.33
CA ARG A 97 -6.30 -2.52 -16.55
C ARG A 97 -7.04 -3.79 -16.18
#